data_AF-A0A537JB83-F1
#
_entry.id   AF-A0A537JB83-F1
#
_cell.length_a   1.000
_cell.length_b   1.000
_cell.length_c   1.000
_cell.angle_alpha   90.00
_cell.angle_beta   90.00
_cell.angle_gamma   90.00
#
_symmetry.space_group_name_H-M   'P 1'
#
loop_
_entity.id
_entity.type
_entity.pdbx_description
1 polymer ?
#
loop_
_entity_poly.entity_id
_entity_poly.type
_entity_poly.pdbx_seq_one_letter_code
_entity_poly.pdbx_strand_id
1 'polypeptide(L)'
;FHALKSVLKKKGYSTNVGDEGGFAPDIQSNEEAIDTVMTAISAAGFKAGSQIAIAMDPAVSELYDGPKKVYHFHKSDGKKLSSEKMVDFWANWVKNYPIVSIEDGMA
;
A
#
# COMPACT_ATOMS: atom_id res chain seq x y z
N PHE A 1 -9.78 2.12 12.00
CA PHE A 1 -8.65 2.60 12.81
C PHE A 1 -8.35 1.71 14.04
N HIS A 2 -9.24 1.60 15.04
CA HIS A 2 -8.94 0.82 16.26
C HIS A 2 -8.64 -0.67 16.02
N ALA A 3 -9.36 -1.32 15.09
CA ALA A 3 -9.06 -2.70 14.70
C ALA A 3 -7.65 -2.84 14.12
N LEU A 4 -7.23 -1.89 13.28
CA LEU A 4 -5.87 -1.85 12.71
C LEU A 4 -4.80 -1.70 13.80
N LYS A 5 -5.04 -0.82 14.79
CA LYS A 5 -4.15 -0.69 15.96
C LYS A 5 -3.93 -2.03 16.66
N SER A 6 -5.00 -2.80 16.86
CA SER A 6 -4.94 -4.12 17.49
C SER A 6 -4.19 -5.14 16.62
N VAL A 7 -4.39 -5.14 15.30
CA VAL A 7 -3.67 -6.02 14.37
C VAL A 7 -2.18 -5.71 14.38
N LEU A 8 -1.79 -4.43 14.29
CA LEU A 8 -0.40 -3.99 14.34
C LEU A 8 0.28 -4.39 15.65
N LYS A 9 -0.38 -4.16 16.80
CA LYS A 9 0.15 -4.56 18.11
C LYS A 9 0.36 -6.08 18.21
N LYS A 10 -0.57 -6.88 17.68
CA LYS A 10 -0.43 -8.35 17.67
C LYS A 10 0.77 -8.82 16.85
N LYS A 11 1.13 -8.09 15.80
CA LYS A 11 2.33 -8.32 14.98
C LYS A 11 3.61 -7.74 15.58
N GLY A 12 3.53 -7.02 16.71
CA GLY A 12 4.69 -6.37 17.34
C GLY A 12 5.07 -5.03 16.71
N TYR A 13 4.24 -4.46 15.83
CA TYR A 13 4.53 -3.17 15.20
C TYR A 13 4.18 -1.98 16.09
N SER A 14 4.88 -0.87 15.86
CA SER A 14 4.56 0.43 16.46
C SER A 14 3.16 0.89 16.06
N THR A 15 2.50 1.59 16.98
CA THR A 15 1.21 2.26 16.73
C THR A 15 1.27 3.75 17.02
N ASN A 16 2.46 4.34 16.88
CA ASN A 16 2.61 5.79 16.86
C ASN A 16 1.98 6.35 15.59
N VAL A 17 1.52 7.60 15.68
CA VAL A 17 0.86 8.29 14.57
C VAL A 17 1.82 9.26 13.91
N GLY A 18 1.75 9.35 12.58
CA GLY A 18 2.42 10.39 11.80
C GLY A 18 1.60 11.68 11.76
N ASP A 19 2.02 12.61 10.91
CA ASP A 19 1.45 13.96 10.82
C ASP A 19 -0.03 13.96 10.41
N GLU A 20 -0.46 12.98 9.60
CA GLU A 20 -1.85 12.81 9.17
C GLU A 20 -2.69 11.95 10.11
N GLY A 21 -2.16 11.56 11.27
CA GLY A 21 -2.87 10.73 12.25
C GLY A 21 -2.95 9.23 11.89
N GLY A 22 -2.40 8.83 10.74
CA GLY A 22 -2.23 7.43 10.35
C GLY A 22 -1.08 6.74 11.11
N PHE A 23 -1.08 5.40 11.13
CA PHE A 23 0.04 4.64 11.72
C PHE A 23 1.20 4.54 10.75
N ALA A 24 2.43 4.66 11.26
CA ALA A 24 3.68 4.50 10.50
C ALA A 24 4.53 3.33 11.06
N PRO A 25 4.08 2.07 10.93
CA PRO A 25 4.86 0.91 11.36
C PRO A 25 6.03 0.62 10.41
N ASP A 26 7.07 -0.01 10.92
CA ASP A 26 8.20 -0.53 10.13
C ASP A 26 7.82 -1.85 9.43
N ILE A 27 6.91 -1.75 8.45
CA ILE A 27 6.40 -2.88 7.68
C ILE A 27 7.44 -3.40 6.69
N GLN A 28 7.42 -4.71 6.45
CA GLN A 28 8.47 -5.39 5.69
C GLN A 28 8.25 -5.41 4.17
N SER A 29 7.02 -5.20 3.70
CA SER A 29 6.72 -5.06 2.26
C SER A 29 5.44 -4.28 1.97
N ASN A 30 5.29 -3.81 0.72
CA ASN A 30 4.08 -3.13 0.26
C ASN A 30 2.85 -4.05 0.36
N GLU A 31 3.00 -5.34 0.02
CA GLU A 31 1.94 -6.34 0.12
C GLU A 31 1.52 -6.58 1.58
N GLU A 32 2.48 -6.60 2.52
CA GLU A 32 2.14 -6.74 3.93
C GLU A 32 1.29 -5.55 4.43
N ALA A 33 1.56 -4.34 3.95
CA ALA A 33 0.78 -3.16 4.32
C ALA A 33 -0.70 -3.34 3.96
N ILE A 34 -0.98 -3.69 2.71
CA ILE A 34 -2.37 -3.85 2.24
C ILE A 34 -3.05 -5.07 2.87
N ASP A 35 -2.35 -6.19 3.04
CA ASP A 35 -2.88 -7.38 3.72
C ASP A 35 -3.21 -7.10 5.19
N THR A 36 -2.42 -6.25 5.85
CA THR A 36 -2.66 -5.82 7.23
C THR A 36 -3.93 -4.95 7.33
N VAL A 37 -4.15 -4.06 6.36
CA VAL A 37 -5.40 -3.29 6.25
C VAL A 37 -6.60 -4.21 5.99
N MET A 38 -6.48 -5.18 5.08
CA MET A 38 -7.54 -6.17 4.79
C MET A 38 -7.90 -7.01 6.02
N THR A 39 -6.89 -7.42 6.79
CA THR A 39 -7.08 -8.10 8.07
C THR A 39 -7.82 -7.22 9.07
N ALA A 40 -7.48 -5.93 9.13
CA ALA A 40 -8.13 -4.97 10.02
C ALA A 40 -9.59 -4.70 9.65
N ILE A 41 -9.93 -4.64 8.35
CA ILE A 41 -11.31 -4.52 7.85
C ILE A 41 -12.13 -5.72 8.34
N SER A 42 -11.60 -6.93 8.14
CA SER A 42 -12.26 -8.17 8.57
C SER A 42 -12.41 -8.24 10.10
N ALA A 43 -11.37 -7.89 10.85
CA ALA A 43 -11.38 -7.85 12.30
C ALA A 43 -12.35 -6.81 12.88
N ALA A 44 -12.67 -5.77 12.12
CA ALA A 44 -13.70 -4.78 12.47
C ALA A 44 -15.12 -5.26 12.15
N GLY A 45 -15.29 -6.42 11.51
CA GLY A 45 -16.59 -6.99 11.15
C GLY A 45 -17.17 -6.48 9.83
N PHE A 46 -16.38 -5.80 9.00
CA PHE A 46 -16.82 -5.30 7.69
C PHE A 46 -16.39 -6.21 6.55
N LYS A 47 -17.17 -6.19 5.47
CA LYS A 47 -16.82 -6.84 4.21
C LYS A 47 -16.02 -5.90 3.32
N ALA A 48 -14.79 -6.30 3.01
CA ALA A 48 -13.97 -5.58 2.05
C ALA A 48 -14.62 -5.58 0.64
N GLY A 49 -14.41 -4.52 -0.14
CA GLY A 49 -15.00 -4.28 -1.45
C GLY A 49 -16.45 -3.77 -1.42
N SER A 50 -17.33 -4.35 -0.60
CA SER A 50 -18.75 -3.97 -0.57
C SER A 50 -19.11 -2.93 0.49
N GLN A 51 -18.41 -2.94 1.63
CA GLN A 51 -18.63 -1.97 2.71
C GLN A 51 -17.44 -1.04 2.91
N ILE A 52 -16.21 -1.55 2.70
CA ILE A 52 -14.97 -0.78 2.79
C ILE A 52 -14.10 -1.12 1.59
N ALA A 53 -13.66 -0.10 0.85
CA ALA A 53 -12.70 -0.21 -0.24
C ALA A 53 -11.39 0.52 0.12
N ILE A 54 -10.37 0.35 -0.71
CA ILE A 54 -9.03 0.92 -0.50
C ILE A 54 -8.79 2.03 -1.53
N ALA A 55 -8.23 3.14 -1.06
CA ALA A 55 -7.60 4.15 -1.88
C ALA A 55 -6.14 4.27 -1.46
N MET A 56 -5.24 4.61 -2.39
CA MET A 56 -3.82 4.74 -2.12
C MET A 56 -3.20 5.89 -2.90
N ASP A 57 -2.19 6.49 -2.28
CA ASP A 57 -1.27 7.44 -2.89
C ASP A 57 0.15 6.84 -2.81
N PRO A 58 0.60 6.11 -3.84
CA PRO A 58 1.97 5.64 -3.95
C PRO A 58 3.01 6.72 -4.27
N ALA A 59 2.61 7.93 -4.68
CA ALA A 59 3.50 9.03 -5.06
C ALA A 59 4.71 8.59 -5.91
N VAL A 60 4.48 7.82 -6.99
CA VAL A 60 5.56 7.06 -7.66
C VAL A 60 6.60 7.91 -8.36
N SER A 61 6.32 9.19 -8.58
CA SER A 61 7.28 10.17 -9.07
C SER A 61 8.54 10.21 -8.22
N GLU A 62 8.42 10.01 -6.91
CA GLU A 62 9.55 9.91 -5.98
C GLU A 62 10.42 8.66 -6.20
N LEU A 63 9.89 7.65 -6.89
CA LEU A 63 10.58 6.40 -7.22
C LEU A 63 11.11 6.38 -8.66
N TYR A 64 10.79 7.38 -9.49
CA TYR A 64 11.10 7.36 -10.91
C TYR A 64 12.52 7.87 -11.22
N ASP A 65 13.32 7.05 -11.89
CA ASP A 65 14.65 7.41 -12.41
C ASP A 65 14.49 7.88 -13.86
N GLY A 66 14.37 9.20 -14.06
CA GLY A 66 14.18 9.83 -15.37
C GLY A 66 15.27 9.47 -16.41
N PRO A 67 16.57 9.52 -16.08
CA PRO A 67 17.64 9.08 -16.98
C PRO A 67 17.52 7.62 -17.43
N LYS A 68 17.16 6.71 -16.52
CA LYS A 68 17.00 5.27 -16.85
C LYS A 68 15.61 4.91 -17.36
N LYS A 69 14.65 5.82 -17.26
CA LYS A 69 13.22 5.64 -17.59
C LYS A 69 12.61 4.42 -16.90
N VAL A 70 12.88 4.27 -15.61
CA VAL A 70 12.34 3.17 -14.79
C VAL A 70 11.89 3.65 -13.43
N TYR A 71 10.85 3.03 -12.89
CA TYR A 71 10.46 3.12 -11.49
C TYR A 71 11.34 2.19 -10.68
N HIS A 72 12.08 2.71 -9.69
CA HIS A 72 13.04 1.95 -8.90
C HIS A 72 12.57 1.83 -7.46
N PHE A 73 12.19 0.62 -7.06
CA PHE A 73 11.58 0.30 -5.77
C PHE A 73 12.65 0.14 -4.67
N HIS A 74 13.52 1.13 -4.55
CA HIS A 74 14.78 1.05 -3.80
C HIS A 74 14.62 0.91 -2.27
N LYS A 75 13.45 1.23 -1.71
CA LYS A 75 13.12 1.02 -0.29
C LYS A 75 12.42 -0.33 -0.01
N SER A 76 12.23 -1.16 -1.03
CA SER A 76 11.58 -2.48 -0.90
C SER A 76 12.47 -3.57 -1.49
N ASP A 77 12.09 -4.18 -2.62
CA ASP A 77 12.78 -5.32 -3.23
C ASP A 77 13.81 -4.93 -4.32
N GLY A 78 13.98 -3.64 -4.58
CA GLY A 78 14.93 -3.12 -5.57
C GLY A 78 14.51 -3.36 -7.03
N LYS A 79 13.26 -3.78 -7.29
CA LYS A 79 12.75 -3.93 -8.66
C LYS A 79 12.86 -2.62 -9.44
N LYS A 80 13.08 -2.78 -10.75
CA LYS A 80 13.06 -1.70 -11.73
C LYS A 80 12.00 -2.01 -12.79
N LEU A 81 10.98 -1.17 -12.86
CA LEU A 81 9.85 -1.36 -13.76
C LEU A 81 9.88 -0.30 -14.86
N SER A 82 9.61 -0.69 -16.10
CA SER A 82 9.24 0.29 -17.15
C SER A 82 7.82 0.79 -16.89
N SER A 83 7.40 1.83 -17.60
CA SER A 83 6.02 2.35 -17.50
C SER A 83 4.96 1.29 -17.82
N GLU A 84 5.19 0.44 -18.81
CA GLU A 84 4.26 -0.66 -19.15
C GLU A 84 4.17 -1.67 -17.99
N LYS A 85 5.32 -2.04 -17.41
CA LYS A 85 5.34 -2.95 -16.26
C LYS A 85 4.74 -2.32 -15.00
N MET A 86 4.80 -0.99 -14.87
CA MET A 86 4.16 -0.27 -13.77
C MET A 86 2.64 -0.31 -13.90
N VAL A 87 2.11 -0.15 -15.11
CA VAL A 87 0.68 -0.34 -15.40
C VAL A 87 0.25 -1.77 -15.09
N ASP A 88 1.00 -2.78 -15.54
CA ASP A 88 0.72 -4.19 -15.23
C ASP A 88 0.74 -4.48 -13.73
N PHE A 89 1.68 -3.85 -12.99
CA PHE A 89 1.76 -3.95 -11.55
C PHE A 89 0.48 -3.43 -10.88
N TRP A 90 0.02 -2.24 -11.25
CA TRP A 90 -1.23 -1.68 -10.72
C TRP A 90 -2.47 -2.47 -11.13
N ALA A 91 -2.54 -2.93 -12.38
CA ALA A 91 -3.63 -3.77 -12.86
C ALA A 91 -3.73 -5.07 -12.04
N ASN A 92 -2.59 -5.69 -11.72
CA ASN A 92 -2.57 -6.87 -10.86
C ASN A 92 -3.04 -6.54 -9.42
N TRP A 93 -2.65 -5.39 -8.87
CA TRP A 93 -3.08 -4.97 -7.53
C TRP A 93 -4.59 -4.73 -7.45
N VAL A 94 -5.17 -3.98 -8.40
CA VAL A 94 -6.62 -3.73 -8.47
C VAL A 94 -7.41 -5.02 -8.69
N LYS A 95 -6.83 -6.04 -9.33
CA LYS A 95 -7.46 -7.36 -9.48
C LYS A 95 -7.52 -8.15 -8.16
N ASN A 96 -6.48 -8.03 -7.33
CA ASN A 96 -6.33 -8.83 -6.11
C ASN A 96 -6.90 -8.15 -4.87
N TYR A 97 -7.06 -6.82 -4.89
CA TYR A 97 -7.51 -6.02 -3.75
C TYR A 97 -8.67 -5.09 -4.15
N PRO A 98 -9.56 -4.70 -3.21
CA PRO A 98 -10.67 -3.80 -3.49
C PRO A 98 -10.21 -2.33 -3.58
N ILE A 99 -9.24 -2.06 -4.46
CA ILE A 99 -8.69 -0.73 -4.71
C ILE A 99 -9.61 -0.01 -5.70
N VAL A 100 -10.11 1.16 -5.31
CA VAL A 100 -11.03 1.97 -6.14
C VAL A 100 -10.43 3.30 -6.60
N SER A 101 -9.26 3.68 -6.04
CA SER A 101 -8.54 4.89 -6.41
C SER A 101 -7.05 4.71 -6.19
N ILE A 102 -6.25 5.16 -7.16
CA ILE A 102 -4.79 5.26 -7.07
C ILE A 102 -4.42 6.69 -7.50
N GLU A 103 -3.90 7.47 -6.57
CA GLU A 103 -3.34 8.81 -6.82
C GLU A 103 -1.88 8.68 -7.25
N ASP A 104 -1.40 9.54 -8.14
CA ASP A 104 0.02 9.59 -8.57
C ASP A 104 0.67 8.22 -8.82
N GLY A 105 -0.05 7.37 -9.56
CA GLY A 105 0.40 6.01 -9.90
C GLY A 105 1.42 5.94 -11.03
N MET A 106 1.69 7.04 -11.74
CA MET A 106 2.63 7.14 -12.87
C MET A 106 3.38 8.48 -12.83
N ALA A 107 4.54 8.55 -13.49
CA ALA A 107 5.41 9.72 -13.64
C ALA A 107 5.73 10.05 -15.11
#